data_AF-A0A654TTA7-F1
#
_entry.id   AF-A0A654TTA7-F1
#
_cell.length_a   1.000
_cell.length_b   1.000
_cell.length_c   1.000
_cell.angle_alpha   90.00
_cell.angle_beta   90.00
_cell.angle_gamma   90.00
#
_symmetry.space_group_name_H-M   'P 1'
#
loop_
_entity.id
_entity.type
_entity.pdbx_description
1 polymer ?
#
loop_
_entity_poly.entity_id
_entity_poly.type
_entity_poly.pdbx_seq_one_letter_code
_entity_poly.pdbx_strand_id
1 'polypeptide(L)'
;MASQWADIAAITVVDRVDPARRTVVGQRIVFAPGAAHMSPAALRIVLGHELFHYAARADTALDAPRWLAEGVADFVARPKTPPPADAVSVALSLPSDTDLDTPGPQRSLAYDRAWWFARFVAAAYGTAKLRELYLATCGVGHFDLATAAHDVLGIDAAGLLARWQRWLMG
;
A
#
# COMPACT_ATOMS: atom_id res chain seq x y z
N MET A 1 1.72 23.37 9.22
CA MET A 1 0.32 23.07 8.83
C MET A 1 0.12 23.19 7.31
N ALA A 2 0.53 24.29 6.65
CA ALA A 2 0.41 24.44 5.18
C ALA A 2 1.36 23.55 4.34
N SER A 3 2.52 23.16 4.88
CA SER A 3 3.51 22.33 4.17
C SER A 3 3.08 20.87 3.96
N GLN A 4 2.12 20.36 4.73
CA GLN A 4 1.67 18.97 4.63
C GLN A 4 0.77 18.75 3.39
N TRP A 5 0.25 19.82 2.78
CA TRP A 5 -0.66 19.79 1.64
C TRP A 5 0.02 20.06 0.29
N ALA A 6 1.27 20.56 0.30
CA ALA A 6 2.01 20.83 -0.93
C ALA A 6 2.43 19.54 -1.66
N ASP A 7 2.58 18.44 -0.92
CA ASP A 7 3.06 17.15 -1.43
C ASP A 7 1.93 16.12 -1.68
N ILE A 8 0.67 16.47 -1.42
CA ILE A 8 -0.49 15.58 -1.58
C ILE A 8 -1.29 16.04 -2.80
N ALA A 9 -1.21 15.29 -3.91
CA ALA A 9 -1.94 15.60 -5.13
C ALA A 9 -3.45 15.30 -5.03
N ALA A 10 -3.82 14.26 -4.29
CA ALA A 10 -5.20 13.95 -3.94
C ALA A 10 -5.24 13.13 -2.64
N ILE A 11 -6.41 13.05 -2.02
CA ILE A 11 -6.66 12.24 -0.83
C ILE A 11 -8.12 11.77 -0.77
N THR A 12 -8.32 10.53 -0.36
CA THR A 12 -9.62 9.97 0.01
C THR A 12 -9.96 10.38 1.43
N VAL A 13 -11.02 11.16 1.58
CA VAL A 13 -11.54 11.59 2.88
C VAL A 13 -12.89 10.95 3.16
N VAL A 14 -13.20 10.85 4.45
CA VAL A 14 -14.42 10.24 4.96
C VAL A 14 -14.89 11.01 6.19
N ASP A 15 -16.19 11.21 6.32
CA ASP A 15 -16.75 11.88 7.50
C ASP A 15 -16.89 10.91 8.67
N ARG A 16 -17.28 9.65 8.40
CA ARG A 16 -17.35 8.58 9.40
C ARG A 16 -17.18 7.19 8.80
N VAL A 17 -16.49 6.32 9.54
CA VAL A 17 -16.39 4.89 9.28
C VAL A 17 -16.95 4.15 10.50
N ASP A 18 -17.83 3.17 10.28
CA ASP A 18 -18.23 2.16 11.27
C ASP A 18 -17.73 0.81 10.75
N PRO A 19 -16.53 0.35 11.20
CA PRO A 19 -15.94 -0.89 10.73
C PRO A 19 -16.76 -2.12 11.10
N ALA A 20 -17.43 -2.11 12.26
CA ALA A 20 -18.25 -3.23 12.73
C ALA A 20 -19.47 -3.45 11.82
N ARG A 21 -20.07 -2.37 11.31
CA ARG A 21 -21.19 -2.43 10.37
C ARG A 21 -20.76 -2.37 8.91
N ARG A 22 -19.46 -2.23 8.63
CA ARG A 22 -18.90 -2.02 7.28
C ARG A 22 -19.59 -0.87 6.54
N THR A 23 -19.84 0.24 7.25
CA THR A 23 -20.49 1.42 6.66
C THR A 23 -19.54 2.61 6.61
N VAL A 24 -19.63 3.35 5.52
CA VAL A 24 -18.81 4.54 5.25
C VAL A 24 -19.73 5.68 4.84
N VAL A 25 -19.58 6.85 5.46
CA VAL A 25 -20.44 8.02 5.24
C VAL A 25 -19.60 9.21 4.78
N GLY A 26 -20.09 9.92 3.77
CA GLY A 26 -19.48 11.17 3.28
C GLY A 26 -18.15 10.98 2.54
N GLN A 27 -17.91 9.79 1.99
CA GLN A 27 -16.65 9.47 1.32
C GLN A 27 -16.48 10.26 0.01
N ARG A 28 -15.30 10.81 -0.22
CA ARG A 28 -14.97 11.60 -1.42
C ARG A 28 -13.46 11.62 -1.66
N ILE A 29 -13.07 11.78 -2.91
CA ILE A 29 -11.66 12.03 -3.29
C ILE A 29 -11.52 13.54 -3.50
N VAL A 30 -10.58 14.16 -2.79
CA VAL A 30 -10.29 15.60 -2.88
C VAL A 30 -8.95 15.78 -3.57
N PHE A 31 -8.92 16.58 -4.63
CA PHE A 31 -7.70 16.94 -5.33
C PHE A 31 -7.16 18.27 -4.83
N ALA A 32 -5.85 18.35 -4.60
CA ALA A 32 -5.20 19.63 -4.33
C ALA A 32 -5.18 20.49 -5.61
N PRO A 33 -5.12 21.83 -5.51
CA PRO A 33 -5.11 22.70 -6.69
C PRO A 33 -4.01 22.36 -7.71
N GLY A 34 -2.85 21.88 -7.24
CA GLY A 34 -1.73 21.43 -8.09
C GLY A 34 -2.08 20.28 -9.03
N ALA A 35 -3.11 19.48 -8.73
CA ALA A 35 -3.57 18.40 -9.58
C ALA A 35 -4.02 18.89 -10.97
N ALA A 36 -4.50 20.13 -11.08
CA ALA A 36 -4.88 20.76 -12.35
C ALA A 36 -3.73 20.87 -13.35
N HIS A 37 -2.49 20.82 -12.88
CA HIS A 37 -1.29 20.92 -13.70
C HIS A 37 -0.59 19.57 -13.93
N MET A 38 -1.14 18.48 -13.42
CA MET A 38 -0.57 17.15 -13.61
C MET A 38 -0.71 16.68 -15.05
N SER A 39 0.27 15.90 -15.52
CA SER A 39 0.10 15.16 -16.75
C SER A 39 -1.04 14.13 -16.62
N PRO A 40 -1.72 13.75 -17.72
CA PRO A 40 -2.75 12.71 -17.67
C PRO A 40 -2.26 11.37 -17.10
N ALA A 41 -0.98 11.05 -17.27
CA ALA A 41 -0.37 9.84 -16.70
C ALA A 41 -0.26 9.93 -15.18
N ALA A 42 0.27 11.03 -14.66
CA ALA A 42 0.42 11.24 -13.22
C ALA A 42 -0.95 11.33 -12.52
N LEU A 43 -1.93 12.02 -13.15
CA LEU A 43 -3.30 12.09 -12.63
C LEU A 43 -3.97 10.72 -12.56
N ARG A 44 -3.78 9.84 -13.56
CA ARG A 44 -4.31 8.47 -13.54
C ARG A 44 -3.73 7.63 -12.40
N ILE A 45 -2.44 7.78 -12.11
CA ILE A 45 -1.80 7.09 -10.98
C ILE A 45 -2.44 7.57 -9.67
N VAL A 46 -2.48 8.89 -9.43
CA VAL A 46 -3.06 9.44 -8.19
C VAL A 46 -4.53 9.07 -8.04
N LEU A 47 -5.34 9.20 -9.10
CA LEU A 47 -6.76 8.82 -9.05
C LEU A 47 -6.93 7.32 -8.81
N GLY A 48 -6.14 6.46 -9.45
CA GLY A 48 -6.20 5.01 -9.24
C GLY A 48 -5.83 4.61 -7.82
N HIS A 49 -4.83 5.28 -7.25
CA HIS A 49 -4.40 5.09 -5.86
C HIS A 49 -5.53 5.47 -4.90
N GLU A 50 -6.12 6.66 -5.06
CA GLU A 50 -7.23 7.10 -4.21
C GLU A 50 -8.50 6.28 -4.42
N LEU A 51 -8.79 5.82 -5.64
CA LEU A 51 -9.93 4.93 -5.89
C LEU A 51 -9.79 3.59 -5.16
N PHE A 52 -8.57 3.09 -4.96
CA PHE A 52 -8.34 1.90 -4.14
C PHE A 52 -8.72 2.16 -2.69
N HIS A 53 -8.18 3.22 -2.08
CA HIS A 53 -8.56 3.63 -0.72
C HIS A 53 -10.06 3.86 -0.62
N TYR A 54 -10.66 4.43 -1.66
CA TYR A 54 -12.09 4.65 -1.73
C TYR A 54 -12.85 3.32 -1.64
N ALA A 55 -12.53 2.37 -2.52
CA ALA A 55 -13.20 1.08 -2.60
C ALA A 55 -12.97 0.19 -1.38
N ALA A 56 -11.77 0.23 -0.79
CA ALA A 56 -11.39 -0.63 0.33
C ALA A 56 -11.86 -0.10 1.70
N ARG A 57 -12.29 1.16 1.80
CA ARG A 57 -12.50 1.84 3.10
C ARG A 57 -13.43 1.13 4.08
N ALA A 58 -14.46 0.45 3.58
CA ALA A 58 -15.41 -0.28 4.41
C ALA A 58 -14.81 -1.57 5.01
N ASP A 59 -13.75 -2.08 4.37
CA ASP A 59 -13.05 -3.31 4.73
C ASP A 59 -11.78 -3.03 5.56
N THR A 60 -11.16 -1.86 5.41
CA THR A 60 -9.91 -1.50 6.08
C THR A 60 -10.14 -1.02 7.51
N ALA A 61 -9.48 -1.65 8.48
CA ALA A 61 -9.47 -1.23 9.87
C ALA A 61 -8.79 0.15 10.04
N LEU A 62 -9.15 0.86 11.12
CA LEU A 62 -8.62 2.19 11.39
C LEU A 62 -7.14 2.15 11.80
N ASP A 63 -6.71 1.04 12.37
CA ASP A 63 -5.36 0.71 12.84
C ASP A 63 -4.60 -0.23 11.89
N ALA A 64 -5.12 -0.43 10.67
CA ALA A 64 -4.45 -1.21 9.64
C ALA A 64 -3.03 -0.69 9.37
N PRO A 65 -2.04 -1.57 9.14
CA PRO A 65 -0.68 -1.15 8.81
C PRO A 65 -0.68 -0.35 7.50
N ARG A 66 -0.31 0.93 7.59
CA ARG A 66 -0.35 1.86 6.46
C ARG A 66 0.55 1.40 5.33
N TRP A 67 1.74 0.89 5.64
CA TRP A 67 2.69 0.48 4.60
C TRP A 67 2.04 -0.51 3.62
N LEU A 68 1.25 -1.47 4.11
CA LEU A 68 0.58 -2.44 3.24
C LEU A 68 -0.62 -1.82 2.53
N ALA A 69 -1.36 -0.94 3.21
CA ALA A 69 -2.45 -0.20 2.60
C ALA A 69 -1.99 0.63 1.39
N GLU A 70 -0.93 1.41 1.58
CA GLU A 70 -0.30 2.23 0.56
C GLU A 70 0.35 1.38 -0.54
N GLY A 71 1.03 0.29 -0.18
CA GLY A 71 1.67 -0.60 -1.15
C GLY A 71 0.68 -1.26 -2.11
N VAL A 72 -0.50 -1.65 -1.62
CA VAL A 72 -1.56 -2.23 -2.47
C VAL A 72 -2.26 -1.14 -3.30
N ALA A 73 -2.47 0.06 -2.74
CA ALA A 73 -2.96 1.21 -3.51
C ALA A 73 -2.04 1.52 -4.70
N ASP A 74 -0.73 1.54 -4.46
CA ASP A 74 0.29 1.73 -5.49
C ASP A 74 0.39 0.56 -6.46
N PHE A 75 0.17 -0.68 -6.02
CA PHE A 75 0.09 -1.84 -6.91
C PHE A 75 -1.04 -1.71 -7.93
N VAL A 76 -2.20 -1.17 -7.51
CA VAL A 76 -3.35 -0.93 -8.40
C VAL A 76 -3.09 0.24 -9.34
N ALA A 77 -2.44 1.29 -8.84
CA ALA A 77 -2.31 2.58 -9.52
C ALA A 77 -1.13 2.67 -10.50
N ARG A 78 0.03 2.15 -10.12
CA ARG A 78 1.30 2.41 -10.80
C ARG A 78 1.54 1.40 -11.93
N PRO A 79 2.13 1.83 -13.07
CA PRO A 79 2.52 0.91 -14.13
C PRO A 79 3.63 -0.03 -13.64
N LYS A 80 3.63 -1.28 -14.12
CA LYS A 80 4.68 -2.26 -13.77
C LYS A 80 6.02 -1.81 -14.38
N THR A 81 7.04 -1.60 -13.54
CA THR A 81 8.44 -1.40 -13.97
C THR A 81 9.32 -2.54 -13.48
N PRO A 82 10.56 -2.71 -13.98
CA PRO A 82 11.50 -3.67 -13.39
C PRO A 82 11.82 -3.33 -11.92
N PRO A 83 12.23 -4.33 -11.11
CA PRO A 83 12.87 -4.08 -9.81
C PRO A 83 14.10 -3.14 -9.95
N PRO A 84 14.49 -2.43 -8.87
CA PRO A 84 15.59 -1.49 -8.88
C PRO A 84 16.90 -2.23 -9.02
N ALA A 85 17.90 -1.57 -9.63
CA ALA A 85 19.23 -2.14 -9.79
C ALA A 85 19.89 -2.48 -8.44
N ASP A 86 19.62 -1.69 -7.39
CA ASP A 86 20.07 -1.94 -6.02
C ASP A 86 18.99 -2.68 -5.20
N ALA A 87 18.56 -3.83 -5.70
CA ALA A 87 17.56 -4.68 -5.05
C ALA A 87 17.93 -5.09 -3.61
N VAL A 88 19.23 -5.21 -3.32
CA VAL A 88 19.74 -5.66 -2.03
C VAL A 88 19.41 -4.64 -0.92
N SER A 89 19.61 -3.34 -1.17
CA SER A 89 19.30 -2.30 -0.17
C SER A 89 17.79 -2.15 0.07
N VAL A 90 16.98 -2.42 -0.97
CA VAL A 90 15.51 -2.41 -0.90
C VAL A 90 14.95 -3.56 -0.06
N ALA A 91 15.60 -4.72 -0.06
CA ALA A 91 15.09 -5.95 0.54
C ALA A 91 15.74 -6.33 1.89
N LEU A 92 16.38 -5.39 2.59
CA LEU A 92 17.06 -5.67 3.87
C LEU A 92 16.10 -6.17 4.96
N SER A 93 14.86 -5.67 4.95
CA SER A 93 13.81 -5.98 5.93
C SER A 93 12.44 -5.76 5.30
N LEU A 94 11.41 -6.46 5.77
CA LEU A 94 10.04 -6.19 5.31
C LEU A 94 9.68 -4.71 5.57
N PRO A 95 8.88 -4.07 4.69
CA PRO A 95 8.48 -2.68 4.91
C PRO A 95 7.65 -2.54 6.18
N SER A 96 7.70 -1.36 6.79
CA SER A 96 7.00 -1.04 8.04
C SER A 96 6.46 0.38 8.04
N ASP A 97 5.53 0.66 8.95
CA ASP A 97 4.97 2.01 9.13
C ASP A 97 6.03 3.05 9.54
N THR A 98 7.06 2.62 10.29
CA THR A 98 8.21 3.47 10.67
C THR A 98 8.93 4.03 9.45
N ASP A 99 9.00 3.27 8.35
CA ASP A 99 9.65 3.69 7.12
C ASP A 99 8.86 4.83 6.45
N LEU A 100 7.53 4.79 6.53
CA LEU A 100 6.64 5.83 5.98
C LEU A 100 6.67 7.10 6.83
N ASP A 101 6.88 6.98 8.15
CA ASP A 101 6.87 8.14 9.05
C ASP A 101 8.09 9.06 8.88
N THR A 102 9.18 8.54 8.31
CA THR A 102 10.43 9.28 8.10
C THR A 102 10.33 10.22 6.88
N PRO A 103 10.26 11.56 7.04
CA PRO A 103 10.06 12.47 5.91
C PRO A 103 11.24 12.48 4.92
N GLY A 104 10.98 12.99 3.71
CA GLY A 104 12.02 13.15 2.68
C GLY A 104 12.21 11.89 1.82
N PRO A 105 13.39 11.70 1.21
CA PRO A 105 13.66 10.60 0.28
C PRO A 105 13.38 9.20 0.84
N GLN A 106 13.52 9.05 2.16
CA GLN A 106 13.26 7.80 2.89
C GLN A 106 11.78 7.40 2.79
N ARG A 107 10.84 8.35 2.92
CA ARG A 107 9.40 8.10 2.73
C ARG A 107 9.12 7.60 1.32
N SER A 108 9.68 8.26 0.30
CA SER A 108 9.47 7.85 -1.10
C SER A 108 9.97 6.43 -1.33
N LEU A 109 11.14 6.08 -0.81
CA LEU A 109 11.67 4.72 -0.86
C LEU A 109 10.78 3.73 -0.11
N ALA A 110 10.16 4.13 1.01
CA ALA A 110 9.23 3.28 1.76
C ALA A 110 7.98 2.93 0.95
N TYR A 111 7.39 3.91 0.24
CA TYR A 111 6.31 3.65 -0.71
C TYR A 111 6.75 2.69 -1.83
N ASP A 112 7.93 2.90 -2.41
CA ASP A 112 8.46 2.02 -3.45
C ASP A 112 8.68 0.58 -2.95
N ARG A 113 9.20 0.42 -1.73
CA ARG A 113 9.37 -0.88 -1.06
C ARG A 113 8.04 -1.58 -0.84
N ALA A 114 7.04 -0.86 -0.33
CA ALA A 114 5.70 -1.38 -0.11
C ALA A 114 5.01 -1.81 -1.41
N TRP A 115 5.13 -0.98 -2.45
CA TRP A 115 4.65 -1.29 -3.79
C TRP A 115 5.31 -2.54 -4.38
N TRP A 116 6.62 -2.68 -4.21
CA TRP A 116 7.36 -3.88 -4.67
C TRP A 116 6.98 -5.13 -3.90
N PHE A 117 6.74 -5.01 -2.60
CA PHE A 117 6.22 -6.12 -1.80
C PHE A 117 4.86 -6.60 -2.35
N ALA A 118 3.92 -5.68 -2.60
CA ALA A 118 2.62 -6.04 -3.18
C ALA A 118 2.77 -6.71 -4.56
N ARG A 119 3.68 -6.21 -5.41
CA ARG A 119 3.99 -6.85 -6.69
C ARG A 119 4.61 -8.22 -6.55
N PHE A 120 5.52 -8.42 -5.59
CA PHE A 120 6.09 -9.72 -5.27
C PHE A 120 4.98 -10.72 -4.91
N VAL A 121 4.09 -10.36 -3.98
CA VAL A 121 2.99 -11.25 -3.58
C VAL A 121 2.09 -11.57 -4.78
N ALA A 122 1.71 -10.56 -5.57
CA ALA A 122 0.90 -10.78 -6.76
C ALA A 122 1.61 -11.63 -7.83
N ALA A 123 2.91 -11.48 -8.02
CA ALA A 123 3.68 -12.24 -9.00
C ALA A 123 3.91 -13.70 -8.56
N ALA A 124 4.17 -13.93 -7.27
CA ALA A 124 4.47 -15.26 -6.74
C ALA A 124 3.23 -16.07 -6.36
N TYR A 125 2.14 -15.40 -5.97
CA TYR A 125 0.93 -16.05 -5.43
C TYR A 125 -0.37 -15.65 -6.15
N GLY A 126 -0.33 -14.65 -7.03
CA GLY A 126 -1.51 -14.14 -7.73
C GLY A 126 -2.21 -12.99 -6.98
N THR A 127 -3.01 -12.22 -7.72
CA THR A 127 -3.74 -11.06 -7.18
C THR A 127 -4.83 -11.44 -6.18
N ALA A 128 -5.42 -12.63 -6.32
CA ALA A 128 -6.37 -13.17 -5.34
C ALA A 128 -5.72 -13.32 -3.97
N LYS A 129 -4.51 -13.89 -3.91
CA LYS A 129 -3.75 -14.04 -2.67
C LYS A 129 -3.26 -12.72 -2.11
N LEU A 130 -2.91 -11.74 -2.95
CA LEU A 130 -2.64 -10.37 -2.48
C LEU A 130 -3.87 -9.76 -1.79
N ARG A 131 -5.07 -9.93 -2.36
CA ARG A 131 -6.31 -9.45 -1.76
C ARG A 131 -6.61 -10.17 -0.43
N GLU A 132 -6.45 -11.49 -0.37
CA GLU A 132 -6.62 -12.26 0.87
C GLU A 132 -5.65 -11.78 1.95
N LEU A 133 -4.36 -11.59 1.62
CA LEU A 133 -3.36 -11.10 2.55
C LEU A 133 -3.69 -9.68 3.04
N TYR A 134 -4.12 -8.80 2.13
CA TYR A 134 -4.58 -7.46 2.48
C TYR A 134 -5.72 -7.51 3.49
N LEU A 135 -6.76 -8.31 3.24
CA LEU A 135 -7.89 -8.40 4.17
C LEU A 135 -7.49 -9.02 5.51
N ALA A 136 -6.60 -10.02 5.51
CA ALA A 136 -6.11 -10.66 6.73
C ALA A 136 -5.23 -9.73 7.58
N THR A 137 -4.53 -8.78 6.94
CA THR A 137 -3.56 -7.89 7.60
C THR A 137 -4.10 -6.47 7.85
N CYS A 138 -5.07 -6.03 7.07
CA CYS A 138 -5.64 -4.67 7.13
C CYS A 138 -7.13 -4.66 7.49
N GLY A 139 -7.80 -5.82 7.57
CA GLY A 139 -9.23 -5.91 7.87
C GLY A 139 -9.57 -5.71 9.35
N VAL A 140 -10.86 -5.57 9.68
CA VAL A 140 -11.30 -5.54 11.09
C VAL A 140 -10.93 -6.85 11.79
N GLY A 141 -10.23 -6.75 12.92
CA GLY A 141 -9.72 -7.94 13.63
C GLY A 141 -8.56 -8.62 12.89
N HIS A 142 -7.81 -7.86 12.09
CA HIS A 142 -6.66 -8.37 11.36
C HIS A 142 -5.61 -9.00 12.28
N PHE A 143 -4.79 -9.84 11.68
CA PHE A 143 -3.59 -10.40 12.30
C PHE A 143 -2.37 -9.56 11.96
N ASP A 144 -1.26 -9.81 12.64
CA ASP A 144 0.03 -9.33 12.16
C ASP A 144 0.43 -10.03 10.84
N LEU A 145 1.37 -9.43 10.13
CA LEU A 145 1.81 -9.92 8.82
C LEU A 145 2.33 -11.36 8.87
N ALA A 146 3.00 -11.78 9.95
CA ALA A 146 3.58 -13.11 10.03
C ALA A 146 2.48 -14.18 10.12
N THR A 147 1.49 -13.97 10.99
CA THR A 147 0.32 -14.85 11.08
C THR A 147 -0.49 -14.83 9.79
N ALA A 148 -0.77 -13.65 9.22
CA ALA A 148 -1.50 -13.54 7.96
C ALA A 148 -0.77 -14.21 6.78
N ALA A 149 0.56 -14.09 6.71
CA ALA A 149 1.37 -14.74 5.68
C ALA A 149 1.39 -16.27 5.85
N HIS A 150 1.45 -16.76 7.08
CA HIS A 150 1.35 -18.18 7.36
C HIS A 150 0.01 -18.74 6.86
N ASP A 151 -1.10 -18.11 7.24
CA ASP A 151 -2.44 -18.62 6.95
C ASP A 151 -2.84 -18.46 5.48
N VAL A 152 -2.45 -17.34 4.84
CA VAL A 152 -2.86 -17.05 3.46
C VAL A 152 -1.87 -17.61 2.43
N LEU A 153 -0.56 -17.49 2.70
CA LEU A 153 0.52 -17.82 1.75
C LEU A 153 1.25 -19.12 2.08
N GLY A 154 1.02 -19.71 3.26
CA GLY A 154 1.67 -20.95 3.68
C GLY A 154 3.16 -20.78 3.98
N ILE A 155 3.59 -19.59 4.39
CA ILE A 155 5.00 -19.26 4.66
C ILE A 155 5.14 -18.47 5.95
N ASP A 156 6.20 -18.74 6.70
CA ASP A 156 6.56 -17.96 7.87
C ASP A 156 7.22 -16.62 7.48
N ALA A 157 7.44 -15.74 8.47
CA ALA A 157 8.03 -14.42 8.24
C ALA A 157 9.45 -14.49 7.64
N ALA A 158 10.26 -15.47 8.05
CA ALA A 158 11.61 -15.65 7.52
C ALA A 158 11.57 -16.09 6.04
N GLY A 159 10.68 -17.03 5.71
CA GLY A 159 10.42 -17.48 4.36
C GLY A 159 9.84 -16.37 3.47
N LEU A 160 8.98 -15.52 4.02
CA LEU A 160 8.44 -14.34 3.34
C LEU A 160 9.54 -13.38 2.92
N LEU A 161 10.39 -12.97 3.86
CA LEU A 161 11.52 -12.09 3.60
C LEU A 161 12.47 -12.71 2.56
N ALA A 162 12.84 -13.97 2.73
CA ALA A 162 13.75 -14.65 1.82
C ALA A 162 13.20 -14.78 0.39
N ARG A 163 11.89 -15.04 0.24
CA ARG A 163 11.22 -15.09 -1.08
C ARG A 163 11.14 -13.72 -1.73
N TRP A 164 10.80 -12.69 -0.97
CA TRP A 164 10.76 -11.32 -1.47
C TRP A 164 12.14 -10.84 -1.93
N GLN A 165 13.20 -11.11 -1.14
CA GLN A 165 14.59 -10.85 -1.52
C GLN A 165 14.96 -11.52 -2.84
N ARG A 166 14.68 -12.83 -2.98
CA ARG A 166 14.93 -13.56 -4.24
C ARG A 166 14.18 -12.95 -5.41
N TRP A 167 12.91 -12.61 -5.23
CA TRP A 167 12.10 -12.01 -6.29
C TRP A 167 12.64 -10.65 -6.75
N LEU A 168 13.16 -9.82 -5.84
CA LEU A 168 13.76 -8.54 -6.18
C LEU A 168 15.09 -8.67 -6.94
N MET A 169 15.85 -9.74 -6.70
CA MET A 169 17.16 -9.97 -7.34
C MET A 169 17.09 -10.63 -8.72
N GLY A 170 15.97 -11.29 -9.06
CA GLY A 170 15.78 -12.01 -10.32
C GLY A 170 16.06 -13.50 -10.21
#